data_AF-A0A811QY76-F1
#
_entry.id   AF-A0A811QY76-F1
#
_cell.length_a   1.000
_cell.length_b   1.000
_cell.length_c   1.000
_cell.angle_alpha   90.00
_cell.angle_beta   90.00
_cell.angle_gamma   90.00
#
_symmetry.space_group_name_H-M   'P 1'
#
loop_
_entity.id
_entity.type
_entity.pdbx_description
1 polymer ?
#
loop_
_entity_poly.entity_id
_entity_poly.type
_entity_poly.pdbx_seq_one_letter_code
_entity_poly.pdbx_strand_id
1 'polypeptide(L)'
;MVLSLADEESASVLTSDVALRGHIAIGSSGGWLVMVDERGALRMANPVIGAHVDLPVITTVSFLHPVSDGSWFCLHFEPFL
;
A
#
# COMPACT_ATOMS: atom_id res chain seq x y z
N MET A 1 8.58 6.04 10.99
CA MET A 1 8.75 4.88 11.89
C MET A 1 7.84 3.78 11.39
N VAL A 2 8.38 2.61 11.02
CA VAL A 2 7.60 1.43 10.68
C VAL A 2 7.77 0.46 11.85
N LEU A 3 6.69 0.11 12.55
CA LEU A 3 6.74 -0.90 13.60
C LEU A 3 6.47 -2.27 12.96
N SER A 4 7.40 -3.22 13.13
CA SER A 4 7.05 -4.63 13.07
C SER A 4 6.33 -4.96 14.38
N LEU A 5 5.16 -5.60 14.32
CA LEU A 5 4.46 -6.08 15.51
C LEU A 5 4.86 -7.53 15.87
N ALA A 6 5.42 -8.26 14.90
CA ALA A 6 5.82 -9.66 15.07
C ALA A 6 7.22 -9.79 15.68
N ASP A 7 8.03 -8.76 15.52
CA ASP A 7 9.38 -8.65 16.05
C ASP A 7 9.33 -7.37 16.88
N GLU A 8 9.45 -7.43 18.21
CA GLU A 8 9.42 -6.26 19.12
C GLU A 8 10.63 -5.31 18.90
N GLU A 9 11.26 -5.36 17.72
CA GLU A 9 12.34 -4.51 17.28
C GLU A 9 11.77 -3.32 16.50
N SER A 10 11.91 -2.12 17.08
CA SER A 10 11.64 -0.87 16.38
C SER A 10 12.83 -0.51 15.49
N ALA A 11 12.77 -0.89 14.20
CA ALA A 11 13.74 -0.42 13.23
C ALA A 11 13.54 1.08 12.97
N SER A 12 14.49 1.92 13.41
CA SER A 12 14.58 3.32 13.03
C SER A 12 15.11 3.43 11.60
N VAL A 13 14.31 2.96 10.63
CA VAL A 13 14.60 3.24 9.23
C VAL A 13 14.46 4.74 9.06
N LEU A 14 15.50 5.39 8.52
CA LEU A 14 15.41 6.73 7.95
C LEU A 14 14.46 6.65 6.76
N THR A 15 13.18 6.52 7.07
CA THR A 15 12.13 6.53 6.07
C THR A 15 12.30 7.86 5.37
N SER A 16 12.63 7.85 4.08
CA SER A 16 12.55 9.06 3.28
C SER A 16 11.12 9.57 3.45
N ASP A 17 10.96 10.60 4.27
CA ASP A 17 9.67 11.18 4.64
C ASP A 17 8.90 11.52 3.35
N VAL A 18 9.64 11.88 2.30
CA VAL A 18 9.19 12.06 0.92
C VAL A 18 8.47 10.83 0.32
N ALA A 19 8.99 9.62 0.52
CA ALA A 19 8.42 8.40 -0.07
C ALA A 19 7.09 8.00 0.59
N LEU A 20 6.88 8.39 1.85
CA LEU A 20 5.70 8.04 2.64
C LEU A 20 4.70 9.20 2.81
N ARG A 21 5.08 10.44 2.47
CA ARG A 21 4.23 11.62 2.64
C ARG A 21 2.91 11.50 1.91
N GLY A 22 1.82 11.77 2.64
CA GLY A 22 0.46 11.73 2.09
C GLY A 22 -0.07 10.34 1.79
N HIS A 23 0.65 9.28 2.17
CA HIS A 23 0.23 7.90 1.94
C HIS A 23 0.19 7.10 3.25
N ILE A 24 -0.74 6.14 3.33
CA ILE A 24 -0.83 5.17 4.42
C ILE A 24 -0.45 3.77 3.91
N ALA A 25 0.21 2.97 4.74
CA ALA A 25 0.53 1.58 4.42
C ALA A 25 -0.72 0.70 4.55
N ILE A 26 -1.04 -0.06 3.52
CA ILE A 26 -2.18 -1.00 3.48
C ILE A 26 -1.76 -2.46 3.35
N GLY A 27 -0.47 -2.72 3.11
CA GLY A 27 0.08 -4.08 3.03
C GLY A 27 1.59 -4.08 2.94
N SER A 28 2.20 -5.25 3.08
CA SER A 28 3.64 -5.45 2.92
C SER A 28 3.97 -6.80 2.29
N SER A 29 5.07 -6.86 1.54
CA SER A 29 5.61 -8.11 1.00
C SER A 29 7.08 -7.94 0.65
N GLY A 30 7.94 -8.87 1.09
CA GLY A 30 9.36 -8.91 0.68
C GLY A 30 10.16 -7.62 0.93
N GLY A 31 9.88 -6.91 2.03
CA GLY A 31 10.54 -5.63 2.35
C GLY A 31 9.95 -4.40 1.64
N TRP A 32 8.88 -4.58 0.87
CA TRP A 32 8.11 -3.49 0.27
C TRP A 32 6.82 -3.25 1.06
N LEU A 33 6.43 -1.99 1.14
CA LEU A 33 5.13 -1.54 1.62
C LEU A 33 4.27 -1.18 0.41
N VAL A 34 3.01 -1.63 0.42
CA VAL A 34 1.98 -1.10 -0.47
C VAL A 34 1.32 0.06 0.25
N MET A 35 1.32 1.22 -0.40
CA MET A 35 0.87 2.48 0.16
C MET A 35 -0.26 3.07 -0.70
N VAL A 36 -1.20 3.80 -0.08
CA VAL A 36 -2.31 4.49 -0.76
C VAL A 36 -2.44 5.93 -0.26
N ASP A 37 -2.74 6.87 -1.16
CA ASP A 37 -3.06 8.26 -0.81
C ASP A 37 -4.58 8.50 -0.64
N GLU A 38 -4.96 9.73 -0.30
CA GLU A 38 -6.37 10.13 -0.15
C GLU A 38 -7.21 10.00 -1.42
N ARG A 39 -6.58 9.85 -2.60
CA ARG A 39 -7.23 9.72 -3.90
C ARG A 39 -7.26 8.26 -4.40
N GLY A 40 -6.76 7.32 -3.61
CA GLY A 40 -6.67 5.92 -4.01
C GLY A 40 -5.52 5.63 -4.99
N ALA A 41 -4.57 6.55 -5.15
CA ALA A 41 -3.36 6.29 -5.92
C ALA A 41 -2.47 5.33 -5.12
N LEU A 42 -1.97 4.30 -5.79
CA LEU A 42 -1.19 3.24 -5.17
C LEU A 42 0.29 3.40 -5.51
N ARG A 43 1.16 3.04 -4.58
CA ARG A 43 2.60 2.86 -4.83
C ARG A 43 3.19 1.78 -3.95
N MET A 44 4.31 1.22 -4.40
CA MET A 44 5.17 0.42 -3.54
C MET A 44 6.36 1.25 -3.09
N ALA A 45 6.72 1.15 -1.82
CA ALA A 45 7.90 1.79 -1.26
C ALA A 45 8.76 0.77 -0.51
N ASN A 46 10.07 0.78 -0.76
CA ASN A 46 11.04 0.08 0.07
C ASN A 46 11.71 1.10 1.00
N PRO A 47 11.33 1.14 2.29
CA PRO A 47 11.86 2.13 3.21
C PRO A 47 13.35 1.93 3.50
N VAL A 48 13.87 0.69 3.36
CA VAL A 48 15.27 0.35 3.67
C VAL A 48 16.23 0.99 2.67
N ILE A 49 15.90 0.94 1.38
CA ILE A 49 16.74 1.51 0.31
C ILE A 49 16.20 2.83 -0.26
N GLY A 50 15.08 3.34 0.25
CA GLY A 50 14.43 4.57 -0.22
C GLY A 50 13.83 4.50 -1.62
N ALA A 51 13.66 3.30 -2.18
CA ALA A 51 13.10 3.10 -3.51
C ALA A 51 11.57 3.20 -3.49
N HIS A 52 10.97 3.68 -4.58
CA HIS A 52 9.53 3.64 -4.79
C HIS A 52 9.17 3.39 -6.26
N VAL A 53 7.98 2.84 -6.47
CA VAL A 53 7.38 2.66 -7.79
C VAL A 53 5.89 2.93 -7.70
N ASP A 54 5.39 3.81 -8.57
CA ASP A 54 3.95 4.05 -8.67
C ASP A 54 3.26 2.82 -9.27
N LEU A 55 2.13 2.45 -8.69
CA LEU A 55 1.29 1.39 -9.20
C LEU A 55 0.14 1.99 -10.01
N PRO A 56 -0.47 1.21 -10.92
CA PRO A 56 -1.75 1.57 -11.48
C PRO A 56 -2.76 1.90 -10.38
N VAL A 57 -3.63 2.88 -10.63
CA VAL A 57 -4.72 3.21 -9.70
C VAL A 57 -5.56 1.96 -9.40
N ILE A 58 -6.06 1.84 -8.17
CA ILE A 58 -6.79 0.65 -7.74
C ILE A 58 -7.98 0.29 -8.65
N THR A 59 -8.56 1.29 -9.33
CA THR A 59 -9.65 1.14 -10.30
C THR A 59 -9.25 0.43 -11.60
N THR A 60 -7.96 0.22 -11.88
CA THR A 60 -7.53 -0.58 -13.05
C THR A 60 -7.63 -2.09 -12.82
N VAL A 61 -7.86 -2.54 -11.58
CA VAL A 61 -7.97 -3.96 -11.26
C VAL A 61 -9.39 -4.42 -11.54
N SER A 62 -9.57 -5.26 -12.57
CA SER A 62 -10.89 -5.57 -13.14
C SER A 62 -11.90 -6.21 -12.19
N PHE A 63 -11.44 -6.88 -11.14
CA PHE A 63 -12.27 -7.55 -10.13
C PHE A 63 -12.46 -6.73 -8.85
N LEU A 64 -11.93 -5.49 -8.82
CA LEU A 64 -12.19 -4.51 -7.78
C LEU A 64 -13.26 -3.53 -8.24
N HIS A 65 -14.36 -3.47 -7.50
CA HIS A 65 -15.45 -2.56 -7.78
C HIS A 65 -15.58 -1.53 -6.67
N PRO A 66 -15.59 -0.22 -6.98
CA PRO A 66 -15.92 0.79 -5.98
C PRO A 66 -17.35 0.58 -5.50
N VAL A 67 -17.55 0.72 -4.20
CA VAL A 67 -18.87 0.67 -3.56
C VAL A 67 -19.17 2.08 -3.03
N SER A 68 -20.39 2.56 -3.24
CA SER A 68 -20.83 3.92 -2.85
C SER A 68 -20.04 5.04 -3.56
N ASP A 69 -19.75 6.13 -2.86
CA ASP A 69 -18.93 7.29 -3.24
C ASP A 69 -17.44 6.98 -3.51
N GLY A 70 -17.06 5.70 -3.59
CA GLY A 70 -15.68 5.27 -3.83
C GLY A 70 -14.81 5.23 -2.57
N SER A 71 -15.44 5.34 -1.39
CA SER A 71 -14.74 5.22 -0.10
C SER A 71 -14.23 3.81 0.20
N TRP A 72 -14.81 2.78 -0.41
CA TRP A 72 -14.38 1.38 -0.27
C TRP A 72 -14.51 0.60 -1.57
N PHE A 73 -13.69 -0.44 -1.72
CA PHE A 73 -13.71 -1.36 -2.86
C PHE A 73 -14.14 -2.76 -2.41
N CYS A 74 -14.96 -3.42 -3.23
CA CYS A 74 -15.34 -4.82 -3.06
C CYS A 74 -14.57 -5.68 -4.07
N LEU A 75 -14.02 -6.80 -3.59
CA LEU A 75 -13.38 -7.84 -4.39
C LEU A 75 -14.46 -8.83 -4.83
N HIS A 76 -14.77 -8.89 -6.13
CA HIS A 76 -15.61 -9.95 -6.66
C HIS A 76 -14.73 -11.12 -7.11
N PHE A 77 -14.65 -12.16 -6.29
CA PHE A 77 -14.03 -13.42 -6.69
C PHE A 77 -15.06 -14.28 -7.40
N GLU A 78 -14.86 -14.55 -8.69
CA GLU A 78 -15.47 -15.74 -9.30
C GLU A 78 -14.82 -16.97 -8.62
N PRO A 79 -15.59 -17.92 -8.08
CA PRO A 79 -15.00 -19.14 -7.53
C PRO A 79 -14.18 -19.82 -8.64
N PHE A 80 -12.90 -20.08 -8.39
CA PHE A 80 -12.08 -20.87 -9.29
C PHE A 80 -12.69 -22.28 -9.37
N LEU A 81 -13.36 -22.57 -10.49
CA LEU A 81 -13.86 -23.90 -10.85
C LEU A 81 -12.72 -24.82 -11.29
#